data_AF-A0A1H0S3U6-F1
#
_entry.id   AF-A0A1H0S3U6-F1
#
_cell.length_a   1.000
_cell.length_b   1.000
_cell.length_c   1.000
_cell.angle_alpha   90.00
_cell.angle_beta   90.00
_cell.angle_gamma   90.00
#
_symmetry.space_group_name_H-M   'P 1'
#
loop_
_entity.id
_entity.type
_entity.pdbx_description
1 polymer ?
#
loop_
_entity_poly.entity_id
_entity_poly.type
_entity_poly.pdbx_seq_one_letter_code
_entity_poly.pdbx_strand_id
1 'polypeptide(L)'
;MSTDTKDNRPTPAAVLELLTGIAPEPWDPYVCLERLVELRGRPIVMAQAALPQDLVSTALRTETTDYVFIPPMDLGRDRSMIVTHGLAHLLLEHQMPDLDEWSLTARDRADGPYCGYSEEDEREAEDLAVAFVDTLTMPATYENGQQGWGLEPRP
;
A
#
# COMPACT_ATOMS: atom_id res chain seq x y z
N MET A 1 6.02 -33.34 -14.24
CA MET A 1 5.62 -32.19 -15.08
C MET A 1 5.30 -31.06 -14.12
N SER A 2 6.27 -30.17 -13.90
CA SER A 2 6.08 -28.98 -13.08
C SER A 2 5.22 -28.02 -13.89
N THR A 3 3.97 -27.82 -13.49
CA THR A 3 3.18 -26.70 -14.00
C THR A 3 3.72 -25.46 -13.33
N ASP A 4 4.68 -24.86 -14.01
CA ASP A 4 5.19 -23.52 -13.78
C ASP A 4 4.01 -22.55 -14.03
N THR A 5 3.13 -22.41 -13.03
CA THR A 5 2.16 -21.32 -12.96
C THR A 5 2.97 -20.06 -12.81
N LYS A 6 3.33 -19.46 -13.95
CA LYS A 6 3.87 -18.10 -13.99
C LYS A 6 2.93 -17.22 -13.17
N ASP A 7 3.51 -16.71 -12.10
CA ASP A 7 2.95 -15.81 -11.12
C ASP A 7 2.16 -14.71 -11.83
N ASN A 8 0.83 -14.79 -11.80
CA ASN A 8 -0.05 -13.77 -12.41
C ASN A 8 -0.27 -12.59 -11.44
N ARG A 9 0.64 -12.43 -10.47
CA ARG A 9 0.62 -11.33 -9.51
C ARG A 9 0.85 -10.00 -10.23
N PRO A 10 0.13 -8.94 -9.86
CA PRO A 10 0.41 -7.59 -10.34
C PRO A 10 1.87 -7.21 -10.02
N THR A 11 2.51 -6.50 -10.95
CA THR A 11 3.85 -5.96 -10.69
C THR A 11 3.75 -4.70 -9.83
N PRO A 12 4.81 -4.34 -9.06
CA PRO A 12 4.85 -3.08 -8.33
C PRO A 12 4.56 -1.85 -9.19
N ALA A 13 5.06 -1.82 -10.43
CA ALA A 13 4.79 -0.74 -11.37
C ALA A 13 3.30 -0.63 -11.75
N ALA A 14 2.62 -1.75 -12.00
CA ALA A 14 1.20 -1.75 -12.34
C ALA A 14 0.33 -1.31 -11.15
N VAL A 15 0.70 -1.71 -9.93
CA VAL A 15 0.01 -1.28 -8.71
C VAL A 15 0.26 0.20 -8.43
N LEU A 16 1.47 0.70 -8.66
CA LEU A 16 1.78 2.13 -8.54
C LEU A 16 0.97 2.97 -9.54
N GLU A 17 0.91 2.54 -10.81
CA GLU A 17 0.09 3.19 -11.84
C GLU A 17 -1.39 3.23 -11.46
N LEU A 18 -1.93 2.11 -10.94
CA LEU A 18 -3.30 2.05 -10.42
C LEU A 18 -3.52 3.07 -9.30
N LEU A 19 -2.67 3.07 -8.27
CA LEU A 19 -2.84 3.92 -7.10
C LEU A 19 -2.71 5.40 -7.45
N THR A 20 -1.74 5.76 -8.28
CA THR A 20 -1.56 7.13 -8.78
C THR A 20 -2.74 7.58 -9.64
N GLY A 21 -3.26 6.72 -10.51
CA GLY A 21 -4.41 7.03 -11.37
C GLY A 21 -5.72 7.28 -10.60
N ILE A 22 -5.84 6.75 -9.38
CA ILE A 22 -7.03 6.95 -8.53
C ILE A 22 -6.79 7.88 -7.34
N ALA A 23 -5.56 8.34 -7.11
CA ALA A 23 -5.24 9.20 -5.98
C ALA A 23 -6.09 10.49 -6.04
N PRO A 24 -6.79 10.86 -4.96
CA PRO A 24 -7.46 12.15 -4.90
C PRO A 24 -6.44 13.28 -4.71
N GLU A 25 -6.82 14.48 -5.17
CA GLU A 25 -6.11 15.71 -4.88
C GLU A 25 -7.07 16.67 -4.14
N PRO A 26 -6.82 17.01 -2.85
CA PRO A 26 -5.69 16.58 -2.01
C PRO A 26 -5.76 15.08 -1.62
N TRP A 27 -4.62 14.51 -1.23
CA TRP A 27 -4.53 13.11 -0.80
C TRP A 27 -5.42 12.84 0.42
N ASP A 28 -6.30 11.86 0.25
CA ASP A 28 -7.12 11.27 1.31
C ASP A 28 -7.15 9.74 1.08
N PRO A 29 -6.56 8.94 1.99
CA PRO A 29 -6.54 7.49 1.83
C PRO A 29 -7.93 6.87 1.81
N TYR A 30 -8.95 7.47 2.44
CA TYR A 30 -10.31 6.94 2.42
C TYR A 30 -10.97 7.12 1.05
N VAL A 31 -10.81 8.29 0.44
CA VAL A 31 -11.32 8.54 -0.92
C VAL A 31 -10.60 7.66 -1.95
N CYS A 32 -9.29 7.45 -1.78
CA CYS A 32 -8.53 6.51 -2.60
C CYS A 32 -9.09 5.08 -2.49
N LEU A 33 -9.39 4.62 -1.27
CA LEU A 33 -9.98 3.30 -1.04
C LEU A 33 -11.38 3.16 -1.65
N GLU A 34 -12.24 4.18 -1.54
CA GLU A 34 -13.56 4.17 -2.16
C GLU A 34 -13.45 3.94 -3.68
N ARG A 35 -12.58 4.69 -4.35
CA ARG A 35 -12.30 4.51 -5.79
C ARG A 35 -11.72 3.13 -6.10
N LEU A 36 -10.82 2.62 -5.26
CA LEU A 36 -10.23 1.29 -5.42
C LEU A 36 -11.29 0.18 -5.28
N VAL A 37 -12.22 0.31 -4.34
CA VAL A 37 -13.34 -0.61 -4.15
C VAL A 37 -14.27 -0.61 -5.36
N GLU A 38 -14.58 0.58 -5.89
CA GLU A 38 -15.38 0.72 -7.11
C GLU A 38 -14.73 0.01 -8.32
N LEU A 39 -13.41 0.17 -8.50
CA LEU A 39 -12.68 -0.48 -9.59
C LEU A 39 -12.55 -2.00 -9.41
N ARG A 40 -12.27 -2.47 -8.19
CA ARG A 40 -12.09 -3.91 -7.92
C ARG A 40 -13.41 -4.67 -7.83
N GLY A 41 -14.52 -3.97 -7.60
CA GLY A 41 -15.81 -4.59 -7.32
C GLY A 41 -15.81 -5.42 -6.02
N ARG A 42 -14.84 -5.18 -5.13
CA ARG A 42 -14.62 -5.95 -3.90
C ARG A 42 -14.36 -5.01 -2.73
N PRO A 43 -15.11 -5.12 -1.62
CA PRO A 43 -14.95 -4.26 -0.45
C PRO A 43 -13.54 -4.33 0.15
N ILE A 44 -13.01 -3.17 0.51
CA ILE A 44 -11.81 -3.01 1.33
C ILE A 44 -12.20 -2.19 2.56
N VAL A 45 -11.91 -2.71 3.74
CA VAL A 45 -12.18 -2.04 5.02
C VAL A 45 -10.86 -1.67 5.66
N MET A 46 -10.64 -0.37 5.88
CA MET A 46 -9.54 0.08 6.73
C MET A 46 -9.98 0.07 8.19
N ALA A 47 -9.29 -0.70 9.02
CA ALA A 47 -9.60 -0.84 10.43
C ALA A 47 -8.39 -0.47 11.29
N GLN A 48 -8.64 0.13 12.45
CA GLN A 48 -7.58 0.31 13.45
C GLN A 48 -7.47 -0.95 14.31
N ALA A 49 -6.25 -1.43 14.53
CA ALA A 49 -5.98 -2.56 15.41
C ALA A 49 -4.68 -2.35 16.19
N ALA A 50 -4.60 -2.95 17.37
CA ALA A 50 -3.33 -3.08 18.07
C ALA A 50 -2.50 -4.13 17.34
N LEU A 51 -1.50 -3.68 16.58
CA LEU A 51 -0.58 -4.54 15.86
C LEU A 51 0.61 -4.92 16.75
N PRO A 52 1.23 -6.09 16.51
CA PRO A 52 2.59 -6.39 16.96
C PRO A 52 3.56 -5.22 16.70
N GLN A 53 4.56 -5.02 17.57
CA GLN A 53 5.44 -3.83 17.52
C GLN A 53 6.27 -3.71 16.23
N ASP A 54 6.47 -4.82 15.53
CA ASP A 54 7.18 -4.96 14.28
C ASP A 54 6.31 -4.72 13.05
N LEU A 55 4.97 -4.79 13.17
CA LEU A 55 4.05 -4.56 12.06
C LEU A 55 3.63 -3.09 11.97
N VAL A 56 3.92 -2.50 10.82
CA VAL A 56 3.61 -1.09 10.53
C VAL A 56 2.18 -0.92 10.00
N SER A 57 1.70 -1.96 9.32
CA SER A 57 0.33 -2.20 8.89
C SER A 57 0.25 -3.68 8.47
N THR A 58 -0.94 -4.17 8.17
CA THR A 58 -1.08 -5.52 7.61
C THR A 58 -2.43 -5.66 6.89
N ALA A 59 -2.51 -6.58 5.95
CA ALA A 59 -3.71 -6.86 5.20
C ALA A 59 -4.22 -8.27 5.47
N LEU A 60 -5.54 -8.44 5.31
CA LEU A 60 -6.22 -9.71 5.41
C LEU A 60 -7.22 -9.83 4.27
N ARG A 61 -7.13 -10.91 3.51
CA ARG A 61 -8.08 -11.25 2.45
C ARG A 61 -9.05 -12.30 2.97
N THR A 62 -10.34 -12.00 3.02
CA THR A 62 -11.38 -12.99 3.33
C THR A 62 -12.03 -13.52 2.05
N GLU A 63 -13.18 -14.17 2.10
CA GLU A 63 -13.92 -14.54 0.88
C GLU A 63 -14.59 -13.31 0.24
N THR A 64 -15.12 -12.41 1.06
CA THR A 64 -16.05 -11.35 0.63
C THR A 64 -15.54 -9.93 0.86
N THR A 65 -14.52 -9.76 1.71
CA THR A 65 -14.00 -8.43 2.10
C THR A 65 -12.52 -8.51 2.38
N ASP A 66 -11.79 -7.50 1.93
CA ASP A 66 -10.40 -7.33 2.29
C ASP A 66 -10.29 -6.31 3.42
N TYR A 67 -9.37 -6.54 4.34
CA TYR A 67 -9.12 -5.65 5.46
C TYR A 67 -7.69 -5.13 5.37
N VAL A 68 -7.51 -3.86 5.68
CA VAL A 68 -6.20 -3.27 5.93
C VAL A 68 -6.21 -2.75 7.36
N PHE A 69 -5.40 -3.36 8.20
CA PHE A 69 -5.23 -2.96 9.59
C PHE A 69 -4.09 -1.98 9.73
N ILE A 70 -4.36 -0.86 10.39
CA ILE A 70 -3.39 0.18 10.71
C ILE A 70 -3.29 0.36 12.23
N PRO A 71 -2.13 0.72 12.77
CA PRO A 71 -2.01 1.02 14.19
C PRO A 71 -2.79 2.30 14.54
N PRO A 72 -3.10 2.52 15.83
CA PRO A 72 -3.55 3.83 16.30
C PRO A 72 -2.57 4.93 15.87
N MET A 73 -3.12 6.08 15.46
CA MET A 73 -2.41 7.15 14.73
C MET A 73 -1.47 8.02 15.59
N ASP A 74 -1.04 7.55 16.76
CA ASP A 74 -0.17 8.30 17.69
C ASP A 74 1.33 8.07 17.47
N LEU A 75 1.72 7.18 16.55
CA LEU A 75 3.11 6.73 16.37
C LEU A 75 4.04 7.67 15.57
N GLY A 76 3.61 8.89 15.24
CA GLY A 76 4.46 9.89 14.55
C GLY A 76 4.94 9.49 13.14
N ARG A 77 4.42 8.39 12.60
CA ARG A 77 4.70 7.90 11.24
C ARG A 77 3.73 8.50 10.24
N ASP A 78 4.19 8.68 9.01
CA ASP A 78 3.36 9.19 7.92
C ASP A 78 2.19 8.21 7.67
N ARG A 79 0.96 8.71 7.82
CA ARG A 79 -0.27 7.95 7.59
C ARG A 79 -0.33 7.36 6.19
N SER A 80 0.17 8.10 5.21
CA SER A 80 0.17 7.73 3.79
C SER A 80 1.06 6.51 3.58
N MET A 81 2.24 6.49 4.21
CA MET A 81 3.14 5.33 4.18
C MET A 81 2.49 4.09 4.79
N ILE A 82 1.91 4.22 5.98
CA ILE A 82 1.26 3.11 6.69
C ILE A 82 0.12 2.52 5.85
N VAL A 83 -0.77 3.36 5.33
CA VAL A 83 -1.91 2.88 4.55
C VAL A 83 -1.46 2.26 3.23
N THR A 84 -0.51 2.91 2.55
CA THR A 84 -0.06 2.44 1.23
C THR A 84 0.70 1.13 1.34
N HIS A 85 1.54 0.95 2.37
CA HIS A 85 2.24 -0.31 2.62
C HIS A 85 1.24 -1.46 2.85
N GLY A 86 0.23 -1.25 3.69
CA GLY A 86 -0.83 -2.26 3.89
C GLY A 86 -1.62 -2.58 2.63
N LEU A 87 -1.87 -1.57 1.79
CA LEU A 87 -2.48 -1.78 0.47
C LEU A 87 -1.56 -2.50 -0.51
N ALA A 88 -0.25 -2.27 -0.43
CA ALA A 88 0.73 -2.91 -1.30
C ALA A 88 0.70 -4.42 -1.11
N HIS A 89 0.72 -4.92 0.13
CA HIS A 89 0.54 -6.36 0.39
C HIS A 89 -0.75 -6.90 -0.24
N LEU A 90 -1.86 -6.17 -0.10
CA LEU A 90 -3.13 -6.61 -0.65
C LEU A 90 -3.14 -6.65 -2.18
N LEU A 91 -2.58 -5.64 -2.84
CA LEU A 91 -2.64 -5.45 -4.29
C LEU A 91 -1.60 -6.26 -5.03
N LEU A 92 -0.44 -6.50 -4.43
CA LEU A 92 0.61 -7.40 -4.95
C LEU A 92 0.32 -8.87 -4.66
N GLU A 93 -0.78 -9.15 -3.95
CA GLU A 93 -1.20 -10.50 -3.56
C GLU A 93 -0.10 -11.25 -2.78
N HIS A 94 0.58 -10.52 -1.89
CA HIS A 94 1.55 -11.08 -0.96
C HIS A 94 0.90 -12.15 -0.09
N GLN A 95 1.70 -13.14 0.32
CA GLN A 95 1.18 -14.23 1.13
C GLN A 95 0.80 -13.69 2.51
N MET A 96 -0.51 -13.57 2.75
CA MET A 96 -1.02 -13.04 4.01
C MET A 96 -0.78 -14.04 5.15
N PRO A 97 -0.44 -13.58 6.36
CA PRO A 97 -0.43 -14.43 7.53
C PRO A 97 -1.80 -15.07 7.76
N ASP A 98 -1.81 -16.31 8.25
CA ASP A 98 -3.03 -16.97 8.67
C ASP A 98 -3.59 -16.28 9.94
N LEU A 99 -4.90 -16.06 9.97
CA LEU A 99 -5.60 -15.43 11.09
C LEU A 99 -5.51 -16.25 12.38
N ASP A 100 -5.45 -17.58 12.24
CA ASP A 100 -5.32 -18.47 13.39
C ASP A 100 -3.98 -18.27 14.09
N GLU A 101 -2.93 -17.86 13.36
CA GLU A 101 -1.61 -17.53 13.90
C GLU A 101 -1.58 -16.18 14.63
N TRP A 102 -2.46 -15.24 14.25
CA TRP A 102 -2.61 -13.95 14.93
C TRP A 102 -3.27 -14.07 16.31
N SER A 103 -4.15 -15.06 16.49
CA SER A 103 -5.00 -15.15 17.68
C SER A 103 -4.30 -15.68 18.94
N LEU A 104 -3.10 -16.27 18.85
CA LEU A 104 -2.47 -16.98 19.98
C LEU A 104 -0.96 -16.79 20.16
N THR A 105 -0.22 -16.13 19.27
CA THR A 105 1.27 -16.17 19.32
C THR A 105 1.98 -14.83 19.56
N ALA A 106 1.30 -13.68 19.45
CA ALA A 106 1.94 -12.38 19.65
C ALA A 106 2.37 -12.09 21.10
N ARG A 107 1.89 -12.87 22.08
CA ARG A 107 2.18 -12.68 23.52
C ARG A 107 3.25 -13.61 24.10
N ASP A 108 3.52 -14.76 23.47
CA ASP A 108 4.23 -15.87 24.12
C ASP A 108 5.45 -16.43 23.34
N ARG A 109 5.88 -15.81 22.23
CA ARG A 109 7.12 -16.23 21.54
C ARG A 109 8.35 -15.45 22.02
N ALA A 110 9.34 -16.19 22.51
CA ALA A 110 10.66 -15.67 22.90
C ALA A 110 11.53 -15.23 21.70
N ASP A 111 11.18 -15.68 20.49
CA ASP A 111 11.93 -15.43 19.25
C ASP A 111 11.42 -14.22 18.44
N GLY A 112 10.55 -13.40 19.03
CA GLY A 112 9.96 -12.23 18.38
C GLY A 112 8.68 -12.54 17.59
N PRO A 113 7.80 -11.54 17.40
CA PRO A 113 6.59 -11.69 16.61
C PRO A 113 6.92 -12.04 15.14
N TYR A 114 6.10 -12.93 14.58
CA TYR A 114 6.20 -13.35 13.19
C TYR A 114 5.59 -12.25 12.32
N CYS A 115 6.43 -11.53 11.59
CA CYS A 115 5.95 -10.84 10.40
C CYS A 115 5.52 -11.93 9.41
N GLY A 116 4.22 -11.96 9.09
CA GLY A 116 3.63 -12.98 8.21
C GLY A 116 4.15 -12.97 6.78
N TYR A 117 4.84 -11.91 6.41
CA TYR A 117 5.32 -11.65 5.06
C TYR A 117 6.80 -12.05 4.93
N SER A 118 7.17 -12.48 3.73
CA SER A 118 8.58 -12.72 3.42
C SER A 118 9.37 -11.40 3.45
N GLU A 119 10.69 -11.45 3.64
CA GLU A 119 11.54 -10.26 3.52
C GLU A 119 11.44 -9.60 2.13
N GLU A 120 11.10 -10.38 1.10
CA GLU A 120 10.88 -9.89 -0.25
C GLU A 120 9.54 -9.14 -0.36
N ASP A 121 8.47 -9.72 0.18
CA ASP A 121 7.12 -9.13 0.21
C ASP A 121 7.13 -7.81 1.00
N GLU A 122 7.84 -7.76 2.13
CA GLU A 122 8.02 -6.54 2.92
C GLU A 122 8.76 -5.45 2.14
N ARG A 123 9.86 -5.82 1.48
CA ARG A 123 10.63 -4.87 0.67
C ARG A 123 9.81 -4.35 -0.52
N GLU A 124 9.10 -5.22 -1.22
CA GLU A 124 8.23 -4.81 -2.34
C GLU A 124 7.10 -3.87 -1.87
N ALA A 125 6.50 -4.16 -0.72
CA ALA A 125 5.46 -3.32 -0.14
C ALA A 125 5.98 -1.95 0.31
N GLU A 126 7.17 -1.91 0.94
CA GLU A 126 7.83 -0.67 1.35
C GLU A 126 8.27 0.17 0.16
N ASP A 127 8.96 -0.40 -0.82
CA ASP A 127 9.44 0.30 -2.02
C ASP A 127 8.28 0.93 -2.79
N LEU A 128 7.16 0.21 -2.94
CA LEU A 128 5.96 0.72 -3.58
C LEU A 128 5.35 1.87 -2.79
N ALA A 129 5.24 1.73 -1.47
CA ALA A 129 4.68 2.77 -0.61
C ALA A 129 5.50 4.06 -0.67
N VAL A 130 6.84 3.95 -0.63
CA VAL A 130 7.75 5.09 -0.78
C VAL A 130 7.54 5.75 -2.13
N ALA A 131 7.58 4.98 -3.23
CA ALA A 131 7.41 5.52 -4.57
C ALA A 131 6.08 6.24 -4.74
N PHE A 132 4.98 5.68 -4.21
CA PHE A 132 3.68 6.32 -4.26
C PHE A 132 3.63 7.61 -3.43
N VAL A 133 4.13 7.61 -2.19
CA VAL A 133 4.13 8.82 -1.35
C VAL A 133 5.01 9.92 -1.95
N ASP A 134 6.14 9.56 -2.56
CA ASP A 134 6.95 10.50 -3.32
C ASP A 134 6.14 11.15 -4.46
N THR A 135 5.32 10.38 -5.19
CA THR A 135 4.45 10.95 -6.25
C THR A 135 3.42 11.94 -5.71
N LEU A 136 2.94 11.77 -4.48
CA LEU A 136 2.00 12.69 -3.84
C LEU A 136 2.65 14.02 -3.45
N THR A 137 3.97 14.03 -3.23
CA THR A 137 4.72 15.19 -2.75
C THR A 137 5.44 15.95 -3.86
N MET A 138 5.65 15.33 -5.02
CA MET A 138 6.22 16.00 -6.18
C MET A 138 5.19 16.95 -6.81
N PRO A 139 5.53 18.23 -7.06
CA PRO A 139 4.63 19.13 -7.78
C PRO A 139 4.36 18.59 -9.18
N ALA A 140 3.10 18.66 -9.63
CA ALA A 140 2.66 18.34 -10.98
C ALA A 140 3.28 19.30 -12.01
N THR A 141 4.58 19.20 -12.23
CA THR A 141 5.31 19.94 -13.26
C THR A 141 6.22 18.96 -13.94
N TYR A 142 5.76 18.35 -15.03
CA TYR A 142 6.54 18.06 -16.26
C TYR A 142 5.66 17.46 -17.37
N GLU A 143 4.42 17.94 -17.54
CA GLU A 143 3.63 17.70 -18.76
C GLU A 143 3.21 19.04 -19.36
N ASN A 144 4.16 19.67 -20.07
CA ASN A 144 3.94 20.48 -21.29
C ASN A 144 5.27 21.11 -21.73
N GLY A 145 6.15 20.27 -22.29
CA GLY A 145 7.38 20.67 -22.96
C GLY A 145 7.20 21.06 -24.43
N GLN A 146 6.00 21.50 -24.85
CA GLN A 146 5.81 22.19 -26.12
C GLN A 146 5.06 23.51 -25.92
N GLN A 147 5.76 24.58 -26.35
CA GLN A 147 5.28 25.95 -26.66
C GLN A 147 5.28 26.98 -25.51
N GLY A 148 6.46 27.57 -25.32
CA GLY A 148 6.71 28.99 -25.60
C GLY A 148 5.94 30.05 -24.80
N TRP A 149 6.65 30.72 -23.90
CA TRP A 149 6.49 32.17 -23.70
C TRP A 149 7.87 32.83 -23.65
N GLY A 150 8.06 33.75 -24.60
CA GLY A 150 9.31 34.44 -24.84
C GLY A 150 9.73 35.31 -23.67
N LEU A 151 11.02 35.25 -23.36
CA LEU A 151 11.71 36.31 -22.67
C LEU A 151 11.97 37.43 -23.70
N GLU A 152 11.16 38.49 -23.68
CA GLU A 152 11.65 39.76 -24.18
C GLU A 152 12.58 40.39 -23.13
N PRO A 153 13.76 40.90 -23.53
CA PRO A 153 14.64 41.62 -22.61
C PRO A 153 14.02 42.98 -22.29
N ARG A 154 13.88 43.29 -20.99
CA ARG A 154 13.49 44.64 -20.55
C ARG A 154 14.67 45.62 -20.70
N PRO A 155 14.39 46.91 -21.01
CA PRO A 155 15.39 47.94 -21.28
C PRO A 155 16.27 48.30 -20.07
#